data_AF-A0A9D7K1R3-F1
#
_entry.id   AF-A0A9D7K1R3-F1
#
_cell.length_a   1.000
_cell.length_b   1.000
_cell.length_c   1.000
_cell.angle_alpha   90.00
_cell.angle_beta   90.00
_cell.angle_gamma   90.00
#
_symmetry.space_group_name_H-M   'P 1'
#
loop_
_entity.id
_entity.type
_entity.pdbx_description
1 polymer ?
#
loop_
_entity_poly.entity_id
_entity_poly.type
_entity_poly.pdbx_seq_one_letter_code
_entity_poly.pdbx_strand_id
1 'polypeptide(L)'
;MLCCTSSPFPSEWANSRRFGTHFHGNAGHSAVWQLGRLVEHGCVEARVLGASIDLALSTGLRSIGTALPVDSVRGYDLLSLGGQPALESLLRLLPADWRDRHPLPLHLINATLGDAGEAAGVQAAAVISTNADLSVTLTVPLQPGQSLCWAIRQPLAAEAEMRDALACLPLKSGATGSTRSTDSAGSLLTPDFGMFFSCIGRGPYFYGDDDRDLAAVIERFPGMPLIGTYGTGQIAFSGDTSRQLQNSVVTALFSETPHVQPQS
;
A
#
# COMPACT_ATOMS: atom_id res chain seq x y z
N MET A 1 6.22 -6.62 -10.68
CA MET A 1 6.42 -8.01 -10.19
C MET A 1 5.07 -8.67 -9.97
N LEU A 2 4.98 -9.97 -10.20
CA LEU A 2 3.82 -10.78 -9.85
C LEU A 2 4.30 -11.98 -9.04
N CYS A 3 3.89 -12.07 -7.78
CA CYS A 3 4.28 -13.14 -6.86
C CYS A 3 3.05 -14.00 -6.54
N CYS A 4 3.12 -15.30 -6.79
CA CYS A 4 2.05 -16.27 -6.54
C CYS A 4 2.58 -17.37 -5.62
N THR A 5 2.97 -17.02 -4.39
CA THR A 5 3.48 -18.00 -3.43
C THR A 5 2.54 -18.15 -2.23
N SER A 6 2.59 -19.31 -1.59
CA SER A 6 1.86 -19.59 -0.34
C SER A 6 2.66 -19.23 0.93
N SER A 7 3.86 -18.66 0.76
CA SER A 7 4.88 -18.49 1.78
C SER A 7 5.08 -16.99 2.07
N PRO A 8 5.67 -16.59 3.21
CA PRO A 8 5.81 -15.17 3.54
C PRO A 8 6.62 -14.44 2.47
N PHE A 9 6.40 -13.13 2.37
CA PHE A 9 7.17 -12.22 1.52
C PHE A 9 8.67 -12.58 1.54
N PRO A 10 9.30 -12.88 0.39
CA PRO A 10 10.67 -13.35 0.35
C PRO A 10 11.63 -12.39 1.06
N SER A 11 12.42 -12.89 2.01
CA SER A 11 13.32 -12.06 2.83
C SER A 11 14.40 -11.39 1.99
N GLU A 12 14.85 -12.03 0.91
CA GLU A 12 15.77 -11.46 -0.08
C GLU A 12 15.22 -10.22 -0.81
N TRP A 13 13.89 -10.04 -0.82
CA TRP A 13 13.25 -8.88 -1.44
C TRP A 13 13.19 -7.68 -0.50
N ALA A 14 13.31 -7.90 0.81
CA ALA A 14 13.19 -6.84 1.81
C ALA A 14 14.17 -5.69 1.58
N ASN A 15 15.40 -5.99 1.13
CA ASN A 15 16.46 -5.01 0.89
C ASN A 15 16.66 -4.73 -0.62
N SER A 16 15.57 -4.59 -1.35
CA SER A 16 15.59 -4.26 -2.78
C SER A 16 14.41 -3.37 -3.15
N ARG A 17 14.47 -2.72 -4.32
CA ARG A 17 13.36 -1.91 -4.85
C ARG A 17 12.47 -2.72 -5.77
N ARG A 18 11.36 -3.23 -5.23
CA ARG A 18 10.39 -4.08 -5.92
C ARG A 18 8.98 -3.52 -5.71
N PHE A 19 8.17 -3.63 -6.75
CA PHE A 19 6.77 -3.25 -6.72
C PHE A 19 5.95 -4.25 -7.54
N GLY A 20 4.67 -4.39 -7.22
CA GLY A 20 3.82 -5.34 -7.91
C GLY A 20 2.64 -5.83 -7.09
N THR A 21 2.22 -7.04 -7.41
CA THR A 21 1.09 -7.71 -6.78
C THR A 21 1.48 -9.09 -6.24
N HIS A 22 0.69 -9.56 -5.30
CA HIS A 22 0.77 -10.86 -4.68
C HIS A 22 -0.57 -11.61 -4.78
N PHE A 23 -0.53 -12.91 -5.05
CA PHE A 23 -1.68 -13.82 -5.05
C PHE A 23 -1.47 -14.95 -4.05
N HIS A 24 -2.25 -14.95 -2.98
CA HIS A 24 -2.34 -16.04 -2.00
C HIS A 24 -3.45 -17.02 -2.38
N GLY A 25 -3.18 -18.31 -2.26
CA GLY A 25 -4.18 -19.37 -2.36
C GLY A 25 -3.65 -20.64 -3.02
N ASN A 26 -4.40 -21.74 -2.89
CA ASN A 26 -4.04 -23.05 -3.48
C ASN A 26 -3.96 -23.00 -5.03
N ALA A 27 -4.58 -21.99 -5.65
CA ALA A 27 -4.52 -21.75 -7.09
C ALA A 27 -3.26 -20.97 -7.54
N GLY A 28 -2.52 -20.35 -6.61
CA GLY A 28 -1.34 -19.52 -6.92
C GLY A 28 -0.11 -20.32 -7.34
N HIS A 29 0.11 -21.49 -6.71
CA HIS A 29 1.24 -22.37 -7.02
C HIS A 29 1.26 -22.85 -8.48
N SER A 30 0.12 -22.83 -9.16
CA SER A 30 0.00 -23.30 -10.54
C SER A 30 -0.27 -22.20 -11.57
N ALA A 31 -0.19 -20.93 -11.16
CA ALA A 31 -0.58 -19.80 -12.01
C ALA A 31 0.59 -19.22 -12.82
N VAL A 32 1.83 -19.58 -12.51
CA VAL A 32 3.01 -19.01 -13.16
C VAL A 32 3.62 -19.99 -14.15
N TRP A 33 3.75 -19.53 -15.39
CA TRP A 33 4.32 -20.31 -16.49
C TRP A 33 5.40 -19.50 -17.20
N GLN A 34 6.49 -20.15 -17.58
CA GLN A 34 7.53 -19.60 -18.43
C GLN A 34 7.76 -20.56 -19.60
N LEU A 35 7.68 -20.03 -20.83
CA LEU A 35 7.84 -20.82 -22.06
C LEU A 35 6.95 -22.07 -22.10
N GLY A 36 5.70 -21.92 -21.63
CA GLY A 36 4.70 -23.00 -21.61
C GLY A 36 4.90 -24.06 -20.52
N ARG A 37 5.78 -23.83 -19.54
CA ARG A 37 6.01 -24.74 -18.40
C ARG A 37 5.76 -24.06 -17.08
N LEU A 38 5.25 -24.81 -16.11
CA LEU A 38 5.03 -24.33 -14.76
C LEU A 38 6.35 -23.89 -14.13
N VAL A 39 6.33 -22.78 -13.41
CA VAL A 39 7.47 -22.28 -12.65
C VAL A 39 7.29 -22.67 -11.18
N GLU A 40 8.17 -23.53 -10.66
CA GLU A 40 8.04 -24.10 -9.30
C GLU A 40 8.02 -23.05 -8.18
N HIS A 41 8.79 -21.97 -8.34
CA HIS A 41 8.87 -20.92 -7.32
C HIS A 41 7.72 -19.92 -7.38
N GLY A 42 6.81 -20.00 -8.37
CA GLY A 42 5.58 -19.22 -8.40
C GLY A 42 5.76 -17.70 -8.52
N CYS A 43 6.92 -17.20 -8.96
CA CYS A 43 7.18 -15.77 -9.11
C CYS A 43 7.51 -15.39 -10.56
N VAL A 44 7.09 -14.20 -10.97
CA VAL A 44 7.51 -13.55 -12.22
C VAL A 44 8.04 -12.17 -11.92
N GLU A 45 9.24 -11.92 -12.43
CA GLU A 45 9.89 -10.63 -12.36
C GLU A 45 10.19 -10.09 -13.76
N ALA A 46 10.04 -8.79 -13.91
CA ALA A 46 10.44 -8.07 -15.11
C ALA A 46 11.16 -6.79 -14.67
N ARG A 47 12.21 -6.42 -15.40
CA ARG A 47 12.95 -5.19 -15.19
C ARG A 47 12.79 -4.31 -16.43
N VAL A 48 12.39 -3.06 -16.21
CA VAL A 48 12.37 -2.03 -17.24
C VAL A 48 13.70 -1.28 -17.16
N LEU A 49 14.39 -1.15 -18.29
CA LEU A 49 15.65 -0.39 -18.42
C LEU A 49 15.38 0.88 -19.23
N GLY A 50 16.12 1.95 -18.97
CA GLY A 50 15.97 3.22 -19.69
C GLY A 50 14.72 4.03 -19.32
N ALA A 51 14.05 3.69 -18.23
CA ALA A 51 12.90 4.42 -17.72
C ALA A 51 13.13 4.80 -16.25
N SER A 52 12.63 5.98 -15.89
CA SER A 52 12.43 6.39 -14.52
C SER A 52 11.09 5.86 -14.03
N ILE A 53 11.01 5.60 -12.72
CA ILE A 53 9.80 5.08 -12.08
C ILE A 53 9.41 5.97 -10.92
N ASP A 54 8.15 6.42 -10.94
CA ASP A 54 7.50 7.10 -9.84
C ASP A 54 6.38 6.19 -9.30
N LEU A 55 6.36 5.98 -7.97
CA LEU A 55 5.38 5.14 -7.29
C LEU A 55 4.37 5.99 -6.53
N ALA A 56 3.08 5.83 -6.85
CA ALA A 56 1.98 6.24 -5.99
C ALA A 56 1.48 5.04 -5.19
N LEU A 57 1.27 5.25 -3.89
CA LEU A 57 0.72 4.27 -2.96
C LEU A 57 -0.48 4.88 -2.24
N SER A 58 -1.60 4.15 -2.26
CA SER A 58 -2.74 4.40 -1.37
C SER A 58 -2.95 3.18 -0.48
N THR A 59 -2.93 3.38 0.83
CA THR A 59 -3.18 2.35 1.84
C THR A 59 -4.67 2.17 2.16
N GLY A 60 -5.48 3.16 1.82
CA GLY A 60 -6.90 3.27 2.11
C GLY A 60 -7.24 3.36 3.59
N LEU A 61 -6.26 3.71 4.42
CA LEU A 61 -6.39 3.85 5.86
C LEU A 61 -6.58 5.31 6.24
N ARG A 62 -7.63 5.57 7.01
CA ARG A 62 -7.82 6.85 7.68
C ARG A 62 -7.48 6.70 9.16
N SER A 63 -6.48 7.44 9.62
CA SER A 63 -6.16 7.54 11.04
C SER A 63 -7.36 8.08 11.84
N ILE A 64 -7.61 7.47 12.99
CA ILE A 64 -8.64 7.86 13.96
C ILE A 64 -7.95 8.11 15.30
N GLY A 65 -7.52 9.36 15.52
CA GLY A 65 -6.80 9.78 16.71
C GLY A 65 -5.36 10.19 16.41
N THR A 66 -4.55 10.25 17.46
CA THR A 66 -3.12 10.60 17.39
C THR A 66 -2.26 9.36 17.63
N ALA A 67 -1.03 9.40 17.14
CA ALA A 67 -0.07 8.36 17.45
C ALA A 67 0.29 8.37 18.94
N LEU A 68 0.30 7.21 19.57
CA LEU A 68 0.58 6.99 20.99
C LEU A 68 1.69 5.94 21.14
N PRO A 69 2.50 6.02 22.21
CA PRO A 69 3.51 5.03 22.49
C PRO A 69 2.86 3.72 22.94
N VAL A 70 3.36 2.60 22.40
CA VAL A 70 3.06 1.24 22.86
C VAL A 70 3.71 1.04 24.22
N ASP A 71 2.93 0.75 25.26
CA ASP A 71 3.46 0.59 26.62
C ASP A 71 3.79 -0.88 26.93
N SER A 72 2.90 -1.80 26.54
CA SER A 72 3.03 -3.22 26.88
C SER A 72 2.41 -4.12 25.83
N VAL A 73 3.07 -5.25 25.56
CA VAL A 73 2.75 -6.20 24.49
C VAL A 73 2.96 -7.64 24.97
N ARG A 74 2.20 -8.57 24.40
CA ARG A 74 2.36 -10.02 24.58
C ARG A 74 2.26 -10.71 23.22
N GLY A 75 3.40 -10.89 22.56
CA GLY A 75 3.44 -11.41 21.20
C GLY A 75 2.76 -10.46 20.21
N TYR A 76 1.60 -10.87 19.69
CA TYR A 76 0.77 -10.07 18.78
C TYR A 76 -0.33 -9.28 19.51
N ASP A 77 -0.48 -9.49 20.82
CA ASP A 77 -1.46 -8.78 21.64
C ASP A 77 -0.87 -7.45 22.12
N LEU A 78 -1.50 -6.36 21.73
CA LEU A 78 -1.31 -5.05 22.35
C LEU A 78 -2.10 -5.01 23.65
N LEU A 79 -1.40 -4.84 24.79
CA LEU A 79 -2.04 -4.80 26.10
C LEU A 79 -2.43 -3.37 26.48
N SER A 80 -1.51 -2.42 26.31
CA SER A 80 -1.74 -1.02 26.65
C SER A 80 -1.01 -0.04 25.73
N LEU A 81 -1.65 1.11 25.53
CA LEU A 81 -1.23 2.18 24.63
C LEU A 81 -1.52 3.55 25.29
N GLY A 82 -0.51 4.40 25.42
CA GLY A 82 -0.66 5.73 26.01
C GLY A 82 -1.23 5.72 27.43
N GLY A 83 -0.86 4.73 28.24
CA GLY A 83 -1.28 4.57 29.64
C GLY A 83 -2.71 4.01 29.82
N GLN A 84 -3.29 3.42 28.78
CA GLN A 84 -4.67 2.88 28.80
C GLN A 84 -4.70 1.46 28.20
N PRO A 85 -5.68 0.61 28.59
CA PRO A 85 -5.91 -0.66 27.90
C PRO A 85 -6.15 -0.47 26.40
N ALA A 86 -5.59 -1.36 25.58
CA ALA A 86 -5.62 -1.23 24.13
C ALA A 86 -7.03 -1.16 23.56
N LEU A 87 -7.94 -2.02 24.04
CA LEU A 87 -9.32 -2.06 23.57
C LEU A 87 -10.08 -0.79 23.96
N GLU A 88 -9.86 -0.24 25.14
CA GLU A 88 -10.49 1.02 25.57
C GLU A 88 -10.02 2.21 24.73
N SER A 89 -8.71 2.26 24.44
CA SER A 89 -8.12 3.26 23.55
C SER A 89 -8.75 3.21 22.16
N LEU A 90 -8.90 2.01 21.59
CA LEU A 90 -9.56 1.80 20.30
C LEU A 90 -11.03 2.22 20.34
N LEU A 91 -11.82 1.69 21.28
CA LEU A 91 -13.26 1.93 21.37
C LEU A 91 -13.57 3.43 21.45
N ARG A 92 -12.79 4.19 22.23
CA ARG A 92 -12.98 5.64 22.38
C ARG A 92 -12.93 6.42 21.06
N LEU A 93 -12.15 5.91 20.09
CA LEU A 93 -11.88 6.56 18.81
C LEU A 93 -12.76 6.03 17.68
N LEU A 94 -13.41 4.87 17.88
CA LEU A 94 -14.29 4.30 16.88
C LEU A 94 -15.57 5.13 16.69
N PRO A 95 -16.08 5.21 15.44
CA PRO A 95 -17.40 5.75 15.16
C PRO A 95 -18.48 5.16 16.07
N ALA A 96 -19.44 5.97 16.51
CA ALA A 96 -20.49 5.53 17.43
C ALA A 96 -21.28 4.34 16.87
N ASP A 97 -21.61 4.38 15.59
CA ASP A 97 -22.32 3.32 14.89
C ASP A 97 -21.52 2.02 14.76
N TRP A 98 -20.20 2.03 15.01
CA TRP A 98 -19.37 0.82 15.04
C TRP A 98 -19.22 0.28 16.45
N ARG A 99 -19.10 1.17 17.45
CA ARG A 99 -19.02 0.77 18.86
C ARG A 99 -20.22 -0.05 19.31
N ASP A 100 -21.40 0.29 18.79
CA ASP A 100 -22.65 -0.37 19.15
C ASP A 100 -22.87 -1.69 18.38
N ARG A 101 -21.97 -2.05 17.44
CA ARG A 101 -22.06 -3.31 16.68
C ARG A 101 -21.47 -4.46 17.47
N HIS A 102 -22.22 -5.56 17.50
CA HIS A 102 -21.75 -6.82 18.06
C HIS A 102 -21.94 -7.94 17.02
N PRO A 103 -20.84 -8.49 16.47
CA PRO A 103 -19.43 -8.17 16.74
C PRO A 103 -18.96 -6.85 16.11
N LEU A 104 -17.84 -6.31 16.61
CA LEU A 104 -17.14 -5.17 15.99
C LEU A 104 -16.70 -5.52 14.55
N PRO A 105 -16.70 -4.56 13.61
CA PRO A 105 -16.27 -4.79 12.23
C PRO A 105 -14.74 -4.81 12.11
N LEU A 106 -14.07 -5.80 12.73
CA LEU A 106 -12.60 -5.85 12.86
C LEU A 106 -11.87 -5.79 11.51
N HIS A 107 -12.45 -6.35 10.45
CA HIS A 107 -11.90 -6.30 9.09
C HIS A 107 -11.76 -4.88 8.50
N LEU A 108 -12.39 -3.87 9.11
CA LEU A 108 -12.25 -2.46 8.77
C LEU A 108 -11.30 -1.69 9.70
N ILE A 109 -10.80 -2.32 10.76
CA ILE A 109 -10.01 -1.66 11.80
C ILE A 109 -8.55 -2.09 11.68
N ASN A 110 -7.65 -1.10 11.69
CA ASN A 110 -6.22 -1.28 11.55
C ASN A 110 -5.48 -0.38 12.56
N ALA A 111 -4.19 -0.61 12.68
CA ALA A 111 -3.23 0.28 13.30
C ALA A 111 -2.13 0.62 12.27
N THR A 112 -1.61 1.83 12.33
CA THR A 112 -0.47 2.29 11.55
C THR A 112 0.72 2.46 12.48
N LEU A 113 1.86 1.87 12.11
CA LEU A 113 3.12 1.92 12.84
C LEU A 113 4.13 2.76 12.08
N GLY A 114 4.93 3.54 12.82
CA GLY A 114 6.00 4.38 12.29
C GLY A 114 5.66 5.87 12.28
N ASP A 115 6.63 6.67 11.83
CA ASP A 115 6.50 8.13 11.77
C ASP A 115 5.70 8.55 10.53
N ALA A 116 4.79 9.51 10.69
CA ALA A 116 3.75 9.86 9.71
C ALA A 116 4.27 10.52 8.40
N GLY A 117 5.58 10.54 8.16
CA GLY A 117 6.23 11.29 7.10
C GLY A 117 6.23 10.65 5.71
N GLU A 118 6.14 9.31 5.61
CA GLU A 118 6.11 8.61 4.32
C GLU A 118 5.05 7.50 4.30
N ALA A 119 4.08 7.58 3.38
CA ALA A 119 3.03 6.55 3.22
C ALA A 119 3.60 5.16 2.91
N ALA A 120 4.67 5.11 2.11
CA ALA A 120 5.41 3.89 1.84
C ALA A 120 6.33 3.47 2.99
N GLY A 121 6.48 4.31 4.03
CA GLY A 121 7.19 4.10 5.29
C GLY A 121 6.31 3.50 6.39
N VAL A 122 5.01 3.82 6.38
CA VAL A 122 4.01 3.38 7.36
C VAL A 122 3.68 1.89 7.20
N GLN A 123 3.79 1.13 8.30
CA GLN A 123 3.40 -0.28 8.33
C GLN A 123 1.97 -0.41 8.88
N ALA A 124 1.07 -0.96 8.08
CA ALA A 124 -0.29 -1.26 8.51
C ALA A 124 -0.36 -2.61 9.24
N ALA A 125 -1.19 -2.67 10.28
CA ALA A 125 -1.45 -3.85 11.09
C ALA A 125 -2.96 -4.01 11.26
N ALA A 126 -3.55 -5.07 10.70
CA ALA A 126 -4.99 -5.30 10.85
C ALA A 126 -5.32 -5.83 12.24
N VAL A 127 -6.49 -5.46 12.77
CA VAL A 127 -7.01 -6.04 14.02
C VAL A 127 -7.61 -7.41 13.72
N ILE A 128 -7.13 -8.43 14.42
CA ILE A 128 -7.60 -9.82 14.29
C ILE A 128 -8.69 -10.12 15.33
N SER A 129 -8.46 -9.71 16.58
CA SER A 129 -9.39 -9.94 17.68
C SER A 129 -9.33 -8.87 18.76
N THR A 130 -10.42 -8.75 19.50
CA THR A 130 -10.52 -8.01 20.76
C THR A 130 -10.75 -9.02 21.87
N ASN A 131 -9.90 -9.00 22.89
CA ASN A 131 -9.82 -10.08 23.87
C ASN A 131 -10.51 -9.72 25.19
N ALA A 132 -10.83 -10.72 26.01
CA ALA A 132 -11.52 -10.53 27.28
C ALA A 132 -10.71 -9.75 28.32
N ASP A 133 -9.37 -9.76 28.21
CA ASP A 133 -8.44 -8.99 29.05
C ASP A 133 -8.22 -7.55 28.55
N LEU A 134 -9.08 -7.06 27.64
CA LEU A 134 -9.01 -5.74 27.01
C LEU A 134 -7.78 -5.54 26.10
N SER A 135 -7.07 -6.62 25.75
CA SER A 135 -6.02 -6.58 24.74
C SER A 135 -6.59 -6.65 23.32
N VAL A 136 -5.81 -6.19 22.34
CA VAL A 136 -6.15 -6.23 20.91
C VAL A 136 -5.06 -6.97 20.17
N THR A 137 -5.42 -8.02 19.45
CA THR A 137 -4.46 -8.82 18.66
C THR A 137 -4.33 -8.24 17.25
N LEU A 138 -3.10 -8.00 16.82
CA LEU A 138 -2.76 -7.44 15.51
C LEU A 138 -2.10 -8.48 14.59
N THR A 139 -2.01 -8.18 13.29
CA THR A 139 -1.30 -9.02 12.31
C THR A 139 0.22 -8.92 12.37
N VAL A 140 0.76 -7.97 13.14
CA VAL A 140 2.21 -7.75 13.26
C VAL A 140 2.60 -7.71 14.74
N PRO A 141 3.76 -8.25 15.11
CA PRO A 141 4.25 -8.13 16.48
C PRO A 141 4.68 -6.68 16.74
N LEU A 142 4.47 -6.22 17.97
CA LEU A 142 4.83 -4.88 18.41
C LEU A 142 5.97 -4.92 19.43
N GLN A 143 6.64 -3.78 19.60
CA GLN A 143 7.63 -3.56 20.65
C GLN A 143 7.23 -2.34 21.50
N PRO A 144 7.45 -2.39 22.83
CA PRO A 144 7.28 -1.21 23.68
C PRO A 144 8.09 -0.02 23.16
N GLY A 145 7.51 1.18 23.23
CA GLY A 145 8.08 2.43 22.72
C GLY A 145 7.78 2.72 21.25
N GLN A 146 7.23 1.76 20.47
CA GLN A 146 6.79 2.04 19.11
C GLN A 146 5.62 3.04 19.09
N SER A 147 5.60 3.89 18.08
CA SER A 147 4.48 4.82 17.82
C SER A 147 3.38 4.10 17.04
N LEU A 148 2.17 4.08 17.59
CA LEU A 148 0.99 3.45 17.01
C LEU A 148 -0.17 4.43 16.93
N CYS A 149 -0.79 4.54 15.77
CA CYS A 149 -2.05 5.25 15.59
C CYS A 149 -3.13 4.28 15.11
N TRP A 150 -4.33 4.37 15.69
CA TRP A 150 -5.48 3.61 15.19
C TRP A 150 -5.94 4.15 13.85
N ALA A 151 -6.42 3.28 12.98
CA ALA A 151 -6.92 3.63 11.66
C ALA A 151 -8.13 2.77 11.27
N ILE A 152 -8.94 3.29 10.37
CA ILE A 152 -10.05 2.55 9.77
C ILE A 152 -9.95 2.56 8.25
N ARG A 153 -10.48 1.51 7.63
CA ARG A 153 -10.69 1.45 6.19
C ARG A 153 -11.94 2.24 5.84
N GLN A 154 -11.78 3.28 5.02
CA GLN A 154 -12.91 4.10 4.59
C GLN A 154 -12.81 4.46 3.10
N PRO A 155 -13.86 4.21 2.30
CA PRO A 155 -13.84 4.45 0.86
C PRO A 155 -13.47 5.88 0.47
N LEU A 156 -14.15 6.88 1.03
CA LEU A 156 -13.90 8.29 0.72
C LEU A 156 -12.47 8.73 1.06
N ALA A 157 -11.94 8.28 2.20
CA ALA A 157 -10.58 8.64 2.61
C ALA A 157 -9.54 8.03 1.66
N ALA A 158 -9.84 6.84 1.16
CA ALA A 158 -8.93 6.11 0.31
C ALA A 158 -8.94 6.61 -1.15
N GLU A 159 -10.08 7.07 -1.66
CA GLU A 159 -10.13 7.80 -2.93
C GLU A 159 -9.31 9.10 -2.82
N ALA A 160 -9.49 9.87 -1.74
CA ALA A 160 -8.75 11.10 -1.52
C ALA A 160 -7.23 10.84 -1.43
N GLU A 161 -6.81 9.85 -0.65
CA GLU A 161 -5.40 9.46 -0.54
C GLU A 161 -4.80 9.05 -1.89
N MET A 162 -5.55 8.30 -2.72
CA MET A 162 -5.07 7.92 -4.05
C MET A 162 -4.89 9.14 -4.97
N ARG A 163 -5.83 10.08 -4.95
CA ARG A 163 -5.74 11.33 -5.72
C ARG A 163 -4.54 12.17 -5.27
N ASP A 164 -4.33 12.30 -3.96
CA ASP A 164 -3.20 13.04 -3.39
C ASP A 164 -1.86 12.36 -3.73
N ALA A 165 -1.80 11.03 -3.62
CA ALA A 165 -0.60 10.25 -3.97
C ALA A 165 -0.20 10.45 -5.43
N LEU A 166 -1.17 10.47 -6.37
CA LEU A 166 -0.92 10.73 -7.79
C LEU A 166 -0.53 12.20 -8.07
N ALA A 167 -1.13 13.16 -7.34
CA ALA A 167 -0.87 14.58 -7.51
C ALA A 167 0.54 14.98 -7.03
N CYS A 168 1.02 14.34 -5.97
CA CYS A 168 2.33 14.61 -5.35
C CYS A 168 3.51 13.91 -6.03
N LEU A 169 3.28 13.13 -7.10
CA LEU A 169 4.38 12.44 -7.78
C LEU A 169 5.36 13.44 -8.39
N PRO A 170 6.67 13.28 -8.13
CA PRO A 170 7.71 14.08 -8.76
C PRO A 170 7.94 13.56 -10.18
N LEU A 171 6.94 13.72 -11.05
CA LEU A 171 7.03 13.31 -12.47
C LEU A 171 8.27 13.97 -13.07
N LYS A 172 9.31 13.18 -13.33
CA LYS A 172 10.58 13.70 -13.81
C LYS A 172 10.47 14.00 -15.30
N SER A 173 10.52 15.28 -15.66
CA SER A 173 10.78 15.66 -17.05
C SER A 173 12.24 15.35 -17.37
N GLY A 174 12.49 14.89 -18.59
CA GLY A 174 13.84 14.72 -19.12
C GLY A 174 14.57 16.04 -19.37
N ALA A 175 14.60 16.98 -18.41
CA ALA A 175 15.50 18.12 -18.35
C ALA A 175 15.33 18.85 -17.00
N THR A 176 16.40 18.91 -16.21
CA THR A 176 16.66 19.87 -15.11
C THR A 176 15.53 20.14 -14.10
N GLY A 177 15.58 19.40 -12.97
CA GLY A 177 15.54 19.95 -11.60
C GLY A 177 14.39 20.84 -11.11
N SER A 178 13.29 21.01 -11.84
CA SER A 178 12.15 21.84 -11.40
C SER A 178 11.10 20.99 -10.69
N THR A 179 10.69 21.45 -9.49
CA THR A 179 9.72 20.83 -8.58
C THR A 179 8.25 20.96 -9.01
N ARG A 180 7.96 21.34 -10.25
CA ARG A 180 6.61 21.30 -10.84
C ARG A 180 6.59 20.39 -12.05
N SER A 181 5.66 19.44 -12.02
CA SER A 181 5.38 18.42 -13.05
C SER A 181 4.70 19.01 -14.30
N THR A 182 5.27 20.09 -14.82
CA THR A 182 4.84 20.73 -16.06
C THR A 182 6.02 20.85 -17.01
N ASP A 183 5.80 20.60 -18.30
CA ASP A 183 6.78 20.88 -19.33
C ASP A 183 7.03 22.39 -19.51
N SER A 184 7.97 22.74 -20.37
CA SER A 184 8.32 24.13 -20.70
C SER A 184 7.15 24.94 -21.28
N ALA A 185 6.08 24.27 -21.73
CA ALA A 185 4.85 24.87 -22.26
C ALA A 185 3.71 24.96 -21.22
N GLY A 186 3.96 24.53 -19.98
CA GLY A 186 2.97 24.54 -18.89
C GLY A 186 1.98 23.37 -18.92
N SER A 187 2.19 22.38 -19.81
CA SER A 187 1.38 21.16 -19.84
C SER A 187 1.86 20.18 -18.78
N LEU A 188 0.92 19.44 -18.17
CA LEU A 188 1.26 18.40 -17.21
C LEU A 188 2.13 17.34 -17.89
N LEU A 189 3.21 16.94 -17.22
CA LEU A 189 4.02 15.80 -17.67
C LEU A 189 3.14 14.55 -17.60
N THR A 190 3.04 13.83 -18.71
CA THR A 190 2.35 12.55 -18.79
C THR A 190 3.38 11.42 -18.86
N PRO A 191 3.30 10.41 -17.98
CA PRO A 191 4.12 9.21 -18.12
C PRO A 191 3.82 8.50 -19.45
N ASP A 192 4.80 7.75 -19.96
CA ASP A 192 4.67 6.97 -21.20
C ASP A 192 3.71 5.79 -21.04
N PHE A 193 3.74 5.16 -19.86
CA PHE A 193 2.79 4.11 -19.47
C PHE A 193 2.75 3.93 -17.95
N GLY A 194 1.70 3.28 -17.46
CA GLY A 194 1.54 2.92 -16.06
C GLY A 194 1.34 1.43 -15.83
N MET A 195 1.69 0.98 -14.63
CA MET A 195 1.28 -0.30 -14.07
C MET A 195 0.43 -0.09 -12.81
N PHE A 196 -0.75 -0.71 -12.75
CA PHE A 196 -1.72 -0.56 -11.66
C PHE A 196 -1.93 -1.88 -10.92
N PHE A 197 -1.58 -1.94 -9.64
CA PHE A 197 -1.76 -3.14 -8.81
C PHE A 197 -2.70 -2.81 -7.65
N SER A 198 -3.90 -3.37 -7.68
CA SER A 198 -4.93 -3.11 -6.67
C SER A 198 -5.24 -4.35 -5.84
N CYS A 199 -5.47 -4.16 -4.54
CA CYS A 199 -5.99 -5.24 -3.71
C CYS A 199 -7.40 -5.60 -4.19
N ILE A 200 -7.76 -6.89 -4.19
CA ILE A 200 -9.11 -7.30 -4.54
C ILE A 200 -10.16 -6.69 -3.59
N GLY A 201 -9.75 -6.35 -2.36
CA GLY A 201 -10.55 -5.63 -1.39
C GLY A 201 -10.64 -4.11 -1.60
N ARG A 202 -10.11 -3.59 -2.72
CA ARG A 202 -10.08 -2.17 -3.11
C ARG A 202 -10.84 -1.88 -4.41
N GLY A 203 -11.52 -2.88 -4.99
CA GLY A 203 -12.31 -2.68 -6.21
C GLY A 203 -13.72 -2.11 -5.99
N PRO A 204 -14.60 -2.18 -7.01
CA PRO A 204 -16.01 -1.78 -7.00
C PRO A 204 -16.78 -1.98 -5.69
N TYR A 205 -16.68 -3.19 -5.12
CA TYR A 205 -17.38 -3.56 -3.90
C TYR A 205 -16.97 -2.71 -2.68
N PHE A 206 -15.71 -2.28 -2.61
CA PHE A 206 -15.23 -1.43 -1.54
C PHE A 206 -15.79 0.00 -1.66
N TYR A 207 -15.94 0.50 -2.88
CA TYR A 207 -16.41 1.86 -3.16
C TYR A 207 -17.93 1.99 -3.29
N GLY A 208 -18.63 0.85 -3.35
CA GLY A 208 -20.08 0.80 -3.47
C GLY A 208 -20.61 0.95 -4.89
N ASP A 209 -19.74 0.97 -5.92
CA ASP A 209 -20.06 0.82 -7.35
C ASP A 209 -18.77 0.87 -8.18
N ASP A 210 -18.29 2.04 -8.58
CA ASP A 210 -17.14 2.18 -9.48
C ASP A 210 -15.80 1.97 -8.77
N ASP A 211 -14.78 1.52 -9.53
CA ASP A 211 -13.40 1.51 -9.04
C ASP A 211 -12.83 2.94 -9.01
N ARG A 212 -12.92 3.58 -7.85
CA ARG A 212 -12.49 4.97 -7.65
C ARG A 212 -10.98 5.14 -7.72
N ASP A 213 -10.20 4.11 -7.40
CA ASP A 213 -8.74 4.17 -7.53
C ASP A 213 -8.32 4.18 -9.00
N LEU A 214 -8.90 3.28 -9.81
CA LEU A 214 -8.64 3.22 -11.23
C LEU A 214 -9.15 4.49 -11.94
N ALA A 215 -10.34 4.96 -11.57
CA ALA A 215 -10.89 6.21 -12.10
C ALA A 215 -9.95 7.40 -11.83
N ALA A 216 -9.39 7.50 -10.62
CA ALA A 216 -8.42 8.56 -10.28
C ALA A 216 -7.17 8.53 -11.17
N VAL A 217 -6.66 7.35 -11.52
CA VAL A 217 -5.51 7.21 -12.43
C VAL A 217 -5.88 7.64 -13.85
N ILE A 218 -7.02 7.18 -14.37
CA ILE A 218 -7.50 7.51 -15.74
C ILE A 218 -7.80 9.00 -15.87
N GLU A 219 -8.43 9.61 -14.87
CA GLU A 219 -8.72 11.04 -14.83
C GLU A 219 -7.44 11.88 -14.78
N ARG A 220 -6.42 11.41 -14.02
CA ARG A 220 -5.15 12.12 -13.90
C ARG A 220 -4.30 12.03 -15.16
N PHE A 221 -4.31 10.88 -15.85
CA PHE A 221 -3.52 10.63 -17.06
C PHE A 221 -4.38 10.11 -18.21
N PRO A 222 -5.24 10.96 -18.82
CA PRO A 222 -6.13 10.54 -19.89
C PRO A 222 -5.36 9.99 -21.09
N GLY A 223 -5.74 8.80 -21.55
CA GLY A 223 -5.12 8.15 -22.72
C GLY A 223 -3.76 7.49 -22.48
N MET A 224 -3.20 7.57 -21.26
CA MET A 224 -1.97 6.87 -20.92
C MET A 224 -2.20 5.34 -20.94
N PRO A 225 -1.37 4.56 -21.66
CA PRO A 225 -1.42 3.10 -21.59
C PRO A 225 -1.27 2.61 -20.15
N LEU A 226 -2.24 1.83 -19.68
CA LEU A 226 -2.28 1.30 -18.33
C LEU A 226 -2.50 -0.21 -18.38
N ILE A 227 -1.60 -0.96 -17.76
CA ILE A 227 -1.77 -2.40 -17.53
C ILE A 227 -1.81 -2.67 -16.04
N GLY A 228 -2.58 -3.66 -15.60
CA GLY A 228 -2.72 -3.88 -14.18
C GLY A 228 -3.38 -5.19 -13.83
N THR A 229 -3.48 -5.43 -12.53
CA THR A 229 -4.14 -6.63 -12.01
C THR A 229 -4.62 -6.41 -10.58
N TYR A 230 -5.65 -7.17 -10.22
CA TYR A 230 -6.18 -7.23 -8.87
C TYR A 230 -5.67 -8.49 -8.19
N GLY A 231 -5.03 -8.34 -7.03
CA GLY A 231 -4.45 -9.45 -6.27
C GLY A 231 -4.80 -9.40 -4.79
N THR A 232 -4.32 -10.37 -4.02
CA THR A 232 -4.59 -10.44 -2.57
C THR A 232 -3.56 -9.72 -1.72
N GLY A 233 -2.53 -9.14 -2.33
CA GLY A 233 -1.59 -8.24 -1.67
C GLY A 233 -0.81 -7.41 -2.69
N GLN A 234 -0.21 -6.33 -2.24
CA GLN A 234 0.57 -5.42 -3.07
C GLN A 234 2.01 -5.42 -2.58
N ILE A 235 2.93 -5.05 -3.44
CA ILE A 235 4.34 -4.87 -3.10
C ILE A 235 4.69 -3.44 -3.50
N ALA A 236 5.31 -2.71 -2.58
CA ALA A 236 5.85 -1.38 -2.85
C ALA A 236 7.18 -1.23 -2.11
N PHE A 237 8.01 -0.31 -2.59
CA PHE A 237 9.26 0.05 -1.93
C PHE A 237 9.19 1.45 -1.31
N SER A 238 9.89 1.63 -0.19
CA SER A 238 10.34 2.94 0.29
C SER A 238 11.85 2.91 0.50
N GLY A 239 12.55 3.91 -0.04
CA GLY A 239 14.00 3.87 -0.18
C GLY A 239 14.44 2.57 -0.88
N ASP A 240 15.36 1.85 -0.25
CA ASP A 240 15.86 0.56 -0.74
C ASP A 240 15.15 -0.65 -0.12
N THR A 241 14.03 -0.43 0.56
CA THR A 241 13.28 -1.49 1.23
C THR A 241 11.96 -1.77 0.55
N SER A 242 11.67 -3.03 0.28
CA SER A 242 10.34 -3.46 -0.21
C SER A 242 9.55 -4.12 0.89
N ARG A 243 8.24 -3.87 0.86
CA ARG A 243 7.29 -4.47 1.79
C ARG A 243 6.09 -5.03 1.05
N GLN A 244 5.48 -6.03 1.67
CA GLN A 244 4.14 -6.46 1.32
C GLN A 244 3.11 -5.57 2.00
N LEU A 245 2.07 -5.23 1.26
CA LEU A 245 0.96 -4.39 1.66
C LEU A 245 -0.34 -5.16 1.47
N GLN A 246 -1.34 -4.83 2.27
CA GLN A 246 -2.70 -5.34 2.13
C GLN A 246 -3.67 -4.18 2.05
N ASN A 247 -4.83 -4.43 1.41
CA ASN A 247 -5.88 -3.42 1.22
C ASN A 247 -5.36 -2.12 0.56
N SER A 248 -4.28 -2.20 -0.22
CA SER A 248 -3.60 -1.05 -0.79
C SER A 248 -3.67 -1.07 -2.32
N VAL A 249 -3.33 0.06 -2.93
CA VAL A 249 -3.15 0.21 -4.37
C VAL A 249 -1.76 0.78 -4.63
N VAL A 250 -1.04 0.16 -5.55
CA VAL A 250 0.29 0.59 -6.00
C VAL A 250 0.22 0.90 -7.47
N THR A 251 0.51 2.15 -7.82
CA THR A 251 0.59 2.60 -9.21
C THR A 251 2.04 2.99 -9.52
N ALA A 252 2.64 2.33 -10.50
CA ALA A 252 3.97 2.64 -11.00
C ALA A 252 3.85 3.34 -12.35
N LEU A 253 4.41 4.55 -12.44
CA LEU A 253 4.41 5.35 -13.65
C LEU A 253 5.82 5.38 -14.24
N PHE A 254 5.92 5.15 -15.55
CA PHE A 254 7.18 5.07 -16.26
C PHE A 254 7.33 6.23 -17.22
N SER A 255 8.49 6.88 -17.18
CA SER A 255 8.88 7.92 -18.13
C SER A 255 10.28 7.66 -18.64
N GLU A 256 10.52 7.85 -19.94
CA GLU A 256 11.84 7.70 -20.55
C GLU A 256 12.90 8.52 -19.79
N THR A 257 14.03 7.91 -19.45
CA THR A 257 15.18 8.67 -18.95
C THR A 257 15.87 9.34 -20.15
N PRO A 258 16.05 10.67 -20.16
CA PRO A 258 16.79 11.30 -21.24
C PRO A 258 18.20 10.69 -21.32
N HIS A 259 18.61 10.32 -22.53
CA HIS A 259 19.94 9.78 -22.80
C HIS A 259 21.01 10.75 -22.28
N VAL A 260 21.81 10.32 -21.29
CA VAL A 260 23.11 10.93 -21.04
C VAL A 260 23.98 10.53 -22.24
N GLN A 261 24.28 11.49 -23.12
CA GLN A 261 25.28 11.24 -24.15
C GLN A 261 26.59 10.79 -23.48
N PRO A 262 27.21 9.69 -23.91
CA PRO A 262 28.54 9.33 -23.43
C PRO A 262 29.48 10.49 -23.78
N GLN A 263 30.20 11.00 -22.77
CA GLN A 263 31.25 11.99 -22.99
C GLN A 263 32.27 11.38 -23.96
N SER A 264 32.44 12.05 -25.11
CA SER A 264 33.42 11.75 -26.15
C SER A 264 34.85 11.94 -25.67
#